data_AF-A0A1J5Q1M5-F1
#
_entry.id   AF-A0A1J5Q1M5-F1
#
_cell.length_a   1.000
_cell.length_b   1.000
_cell.length_c   1.000
_cell.angle_alpha   90.00
_cell.angle_beta   90.00
_cell.angle_gamma   90.00
#
_symmetry.space_group_name_H-M   'P 1'
#
loop_
_entity.id
_entity.type
_entity.pdbx_description
1 polymer ?
#
loop_
_entity_poly.entity_id
_entity_poly.type
_entity_poly.pdbx_seq_one_letter_code
_entity_poly.pdbx_strand_id
1 'polypeptide(L)'
;MKEIRRIFDLFDVKVNIICDPSDNWNTPTDGEFRMYAGGTTKEEVIAALHAKATIVFQEFCCEKTSKFIAEHGQEVVALNAPVGVAGTDKFLMEIARLTGKPIPAELEKERGQLVDALADSQAHLHGKRYALYGDPDQLLGYAAFLLELGAEPAHVLSTNGGKEWAERVQALFDSTPYGKGCKVYPKRDLWHLRSLLFTEPVDFLIGNTYGKFLERDTKVPLVRLVFPIHDRHHHHRYPTWGYEGGLRVLVMLLDEFFEALDANTMEIGKTDYSYDIVR
;
A
#
# COMPACT_ATOMS: atom_id res chain seq x y z
N MET A 1 -10.85 4.40 -4.47
CA MET A 1 -11.55 3.66 -5.54
C MET A 1 -11.41 4.27 -6.93
N LYS A 2 -11.20 5.59 -7.10
CA LYS A 2 -11.03 6.23 -8.42
C LYS A 2 -10.05 5.50 -9.35
N GLU A 3 -8.86 5.15 -8.86
CA GLU A 3 -7.85 4.47 -9.67
C GLU A 3 -8.28 3.05 -10.10
N ILE A 4 -8.89 2.29 -9.19
CA ILE A 4 -9.42 0.96 -9.53
C ILE A 4 -10.52 1.04 -10.59
N ARG A 5 -11.42 2.03 -10.50
CA ARG A 5 -12.42 2.28 -11.56
C ARG A 5 -11.75 2.59 -12.89
N ARG A 6 -10.78 3.51 -12.91
CA ARG A 6 -10.03 3.87 -14.12
C ARG A 6 -9.37 2.66 -14.78
N ILE A 7 -8.74 1.77 -14.00
CA ILE A 7 -8.15 0.53 -14.52
C ILE A 7 -9.22 -0.34 -15.19
N PHE A 8 -10.35 -0.60 -14.54
CA PHE A 8 -11.44 -1.37 -15.17
C PHE A 8 -12.04 -0.69 -16.40
N ASP A 9 -12.16 0.63 -16.39
CA ASP A 9 -12.64 1.42 -17.52
C ASP A 9 -11.70 1.30 -18.73
N LEU A 10 -10.38 1.30 -18.51
CA LEU A 10 -9.38 1.08 -19.57
C LEU A 10 -9.46 -0.32 -20.18
N PHE A 11 -9.76 -1.34 -19.36
CA PHE A 11 -10.08 -2.67 -19.88
C PHE A 11 -11.43 -2.71 -20.60
N ASP A 12 -12.26 -1.67 -20.49
CA ASP A 12 -13.62 -1.61 -21.05
C ASP A 12 -14.50 -2.76 -20.50
N VAL A 13 -14.36 -3.09 -19.22
CA VAL A 13 -15.10 -4.22 -18.60
C VAL A 13 -16.19 -3.73 -17.68
N LYS A 14 -17.38 -4.34 -17.79
CA LYS A 14 -18.47 -4.10 -16.87
C LYS A 14 -18.17 -4.76 -15.53
N VAL A 15 -18.07 -3.95 -14.47
CA VAL A 15 -17.83 -4.40 -13.10
C VAL A 15 -18.90 -3.86 -12.15
N ASN A 16 -19.24 -4.63 -11.12
CA ASN A 16 -20.04 -4.17 -9.99
C ASN A 16 -19.09 -3.98 -8.80
N ILE A 17 -18.85 -2.72 -8.39
CA ILE A 17 -18.01 -2.45 -7.22
C ILE A 17 -18.89 -2.48 -5.97
N ILE A 18 -18.65 -3.47 -5.12
CA ILE A 18 -19.39 -3.66 -3.87
C ILE A 18 -18.69 -2.94 -2.72
N CYS A 19 -19.41 -2.02 -2.08
CA CYS A 19 -18.92 -1.10 -1.06
C CYS A 19 -17.96 -0.02 -1.61
N ASP A 20 -18.50 0.97 -2.33
CA ASP A 20 -17.73 2.16 -2.73
C ASP A 20 -18.17 3.45 -1.99
N PRO A 21 -17.48 3.83 -0.90
CA PRO A 21 -17.77 5.07 -0.18
C PRO A 21 -17.05 6.31 -0.74
N SER A 22 -16.38 6.22 -1.91
CA SER A 22 -15.44 7.26 -2.35
C SER A 22 -16.06 8.65 -2.56
N ASP A 23 -17.27 8.74 -3.12
CA ASP A 23 -17.98 10.01 -3.25
C ASP A 23 -18.52 10.51 -1.90
N ASN A 24 -19.01 9.60 -1.06
CA ASN A 24 -19.57 9.95 0.24
C ASN A 24 -18.52 10.56 1.19
N TRP A 25 -17.25 10.13 1.07
CA TRP A 25 -16.13 10.69 1.81
C TRP A 25 -15.42 11.85 1.10
N ASN A 26 -15.97 12.32 -0.02
CA ASN A 26 -15.35 13.36 -0.85
C ASN A 26 -16.38 14.29 -1.50
N THR A 27 -17.44 14.64 -0.76
CA THR A 27 -18.47 15.57 -1.26
C THR A 27 -17.88 16.97 -1.47
N PRO A 28 -18.36 17.72 -2.50
CA PRO A 28 -17.90 19.08 -2.74
C PRO A 28 -18.42 20.04 -1.65
N THR A 29 -17.68 21.13 -1.41
CA THR A 29 -18.14 22.24 -0.56
C THR A 29 -18.66 23.37 -1.45
N ASP A 30 -19.91 23.24 -1.89
CA ASP A 30 -20.60 24.15 -2.82
C ASP A 30 -21.79 24.89 -2.17
N GLY A 31 -21.88 24.85 -0.84
CA GLY A 31 -22.97 25.45 -0.07
C GLY A 31 -24.10 24.46 0.30
N GLU A 32 -24.08 23.24 -0.24
CA GLU A 32 -25.04 22.18 0.08
C GLU A 32 -24.36 21.04 0.86
N PHE A 33 -24.90 20.71 2.04
CA PHE A 33 -24.48 19.51 2.77
C PHE A 33 -25.18 18.28 2.19
N ARG A 34 -24.39 17.30 1.73
CA ARG A 34 -24.88 16.01 1.23
C ARG A 34 -24.62 14.93 2.27
N MET A 35 -25.70 14.44 2.87
CA MET A 35 -25.64 13.32 3.83
C MET A 35 -25.25 12.00 3.15
N TYR A 36 -25.63 11.83 1.88
CA TYR A 36 -25.35 10.66 1.05
C TYR A 36 -24.88 11.11 -0.33
N ALA A 37 -23.83 10.49 -0.86
CA ALA A 37 -23.36 10.69 -2.23
C ALA A 37 -22.70 9.42 -2.78
N GLY A 38 -22.98 9.10 -4.04
CA GLY A 38 -22.50 7.88 -4.69
C GLY A 38 -22.93 6.61 -3.96
N GLY A 39 -22.02 5.64 -3.85
CA GLY A 39 -22.28 4.34 -3.23
C GLY A 39 -22.69 3.25 -4.21
N THR A 40 -22.55 1.99 -3.77
CA THR A 40 -23.06 0.83 -4.50
C THR A 40 -24.58 0.81 -4.43
N THR A 41 -25.24 0.71 -5.58
CA THR A 41 -26.69 0.62 -5.70
C THR A 41 -27.22 -0.76 -5.31
N LYS A 42 -28.51 -0.86 -4.98
CA LYS A 42 -29.15 -2.16 -4.69
C LYS A 42 -29.14 -3.05 -5.93
N GLU A 43 -29.33 -2.44 -7.10
CA GLU A 43 -29.35 -3.10 -8.39
C GLU A 43 -27.98 -3.71 -8.72
N GLU A 44 -26.87 -3.01 -8.43
CA GLU A 44 -25.51 -3.56 -8.56
C GLU A 44 -25.29 -4.75 -7.62
N VAL A 45 -25.75 -4.68 -6.37
CA VAL A 45 -25.65 -5.80 -5.42
C VAL A 45 -26.44 -7.02 -5.91
N ILE A 46 -27.66 -6.82 -6.40
CA ILE A 46 -28.48 -7.91 -6.97
C ILE A 46 -27.80 -8.49 -8.21
N ALA A 47 -27.32 -7.63 -9.11
CA ALA A 47 -26.65 -8.05 -10.33
C ALA A 47 -25.32 -8.78 -10.05
N ALA A 48 -24.63 -8.46 -8.95
CA ALA A 48 -23.37 -9.09 -8.58
C ALA A 48 -23.49 -10.58 -8.29
N LEU A 49 -24.68 -11.10 -7.95
CA LEU A 49 -24.92 -12.54 -7.83
C LEU A 49 -24.66 -13.30 -9.13
N HIS A 50 -24.79 -12.63 -10.28
CA HIS A 50 -24.59 -13.20 -11.61
C HIS A 50 -23.19 -12.94 -12.19
N ALA A 51 -22.27 -12.39 -11.40
CA ALA A 51 -20.89 -12.19 -11.83
C ALA A 51 -20.20 -13.55 -12.07
N LYS A 52 -19.34 -13.62 -13.10
CA LYS A 52 -18.52 -14.80 -13.39
C LYS A 52 -17.49 -15.06 -12.28
N ALA A 53 -16.93 -14.00 -11.74
CA ALA A 53 -15.92 -14.02 -10.71
C ALA A 53 -16.00 -12.75 -9.86
N THR A 54 -15.47 -12.83 -8.63
CA THR A 54 -15.27 -11.67 -7.77
C THR A 54 -13.79 -11.51 -7.42
N ILE A 55 -13.28 -10.30 -7.60
CA ILE A 55 -11.94 -9.91 -7.14
C ILE A 55 -12.07 -9.25 -5.77
N VAL A 56 -11.38 -9.81 -4.78
CA VAL A 56 -11.28 -9.30 -3.41
C VAL A 56 -9.91 -8.64 -3.26
N PHE A 57 -9.89 -7.30 -3.12
CA PHE A 57 -8.64 -6.53 -3.06
C PHE A 57 -7.85 -6.70 -1.75
N GLN A 58 -8.54 -7.10 -0.69
CA GLN A 58 -7.99 -7.31 0.64
C GLN A 58 -8.64 -8.55 1.24
N GLU A 59 -7.88 -9.62 1.30
CA GLU A 59 -8.36 -10.96 1.64
C GLU A 59 -8.73 -11.09 3.11
N PHE A 60 -7.89 -10.56 4.01
CA PHE A 60 -8.06 -10.75 5.46
C PHE A 60 -9.24 -9.95 6.02
N CYS A 61 -9.74 -8.93 5.31
CA CYS A 61 -11.00 -8.26 5.68
C CYS A 61 -12.24 -8.94 5.12
N CYS A 62 -12.08 -9.94 4.23
CA CYS A 62 -13.15 -10.54 3.45
C CYS A 62 -13.25 -12.07 3.56
N GLU A 63 -12.56 -12.74 4.49
CA GLU A 63 -12.53 -14.22 4.58
C GLU A 63 -13.91 -14.89 4.50
N LYS A 64 -14.88 -14.41 5.29
CA LYS A 64 -16.26 -14.93 5.29
C LYS A 64 -16.99 -14.62 3.99
N THR A 65 -16.79 -13.42 3.46
CA THR A 65 -17.40 -12.96 2.21
C THR A 65 -16.88 -13.76 1.03
N SER A 66 -15.57 -13.99 0.93
CA SER A 66 -14.92 -14.83 -0.07
C SER A 66 -15.49 -16.25 -0.05
N LYS A 67 -15.63 -16.85 1.14
CA LYS A 67 -16.24 -18.17 1.28
C LYS A 67 -17.70 -18.18 0.82
N PHE A 68 -18.50 -17.20 1.25
CA PHE A 68 -19.89 -17.09 0.83
C PHE A 68 -20.01 -16.99 -0.70
N ILE A 69 -19.21 -16.12 -1.33
CA ILE A 69 -19.21 -15.94 -2.79
C ILE A 69 -18.85 -17.23 -3.53
N ALA A 70 -17.82 -17.94 -3.05
CA ALA A 70 -17.40 -19.22 -3.63
C ALA A 70 -18.48 -20.31 -3.48
N GLU A 71 -19.15 -20.39 -2.32
CA GLU A 71 -20.27 -21.30 -2.09
C GLU A 71 -21.48 -21.02 -3.02
N HIS A 72 -21.58 -19.79 -3.54
CA HIS A 72 -22.61 -19.39 -4.51
C HIS A 72 -22.12 -19.52 -5.97
N GLY A 73 -21.03 -20.23 -6.21
CA GLY A 73 -20.60 -20.68 -7.53
C GLY A 73 -19.76 -19.67 -8.33
N GLN A 74 -19.34 -18.57 -7.71
CA GLN A 74 -18.41 -17.64 -8.36
C GLN A 74 -16.96 -18.01 -8.07
N GLU A 75 -16.09 -17.80 -9.06
CA GLU A 75 -14.65 -17.84 -8.84
C GLU A 75 -14.23 -16.63 -7.97
N VAL A 76 -13.41 -16.85 -6.95
CA VAL A 76 -12.90 -15.79 -6.08
C VAL A 76 -11.41 -15.62 -6.29
N VAL A 77 -11.01 -14.42 -6.69
CA VAL A 77 -9.61 -14.00 -6.79
C VAL A 77 -9.30 -13.12 -5.59
N ALA A 78 -8.43 -13.59 -4.70
CA ALA A 78 -7.97 -12.83 -3.55
C ALA A 78 -6.62 -12.15 -3.83
N LEU A 79 -6.55 -10.86 -3.52
CA LEU A 79 -5.37 -10.01 -3.57
C LEU A 79 -5.10 -9.43 -2.18
N ASN A 80 -3.91 -8.86 -2.00
CA ASN A 80 -3.50 -8.27 -0.72
C ASN A 80 -2.93 -6.87 -0.96
N ALA A 81 -3.81 -5.94 -1.36
CA ALA A 81 -3.50 -4.60 -1.85
C ALA A 81 -2.61 -4.59 -3.11
N PRO A 82 -3.14 -4.24 -4.30
CA PRO A 82 -2.35 -4.21 -5.54
C PRO A 82 -1.48 -2.95 -5.60
N VAL A 83 -0.35 -2.98 -4.90
CA VAL A 83 0.65 -1.91 -4.83
C VAL A 83 1.96 -2.37 -5.49
N GLY A 84 2.78 -1.41 -5.94
CA GLY A 84 4.05 -1.68 -6.58
C GLY A 84 3.90 -2.25 -7.97
N VAL A 85 4.98 -2.80 -8.52
CA VAL A 85 4.99 -3.38 -9.86
C VAL A 85 4.32 -4.75 -9.84
N ALA A 86 4.81 -5.70 -9.04
CA ALA A 86 4.32 -7.07 -9.08
C ALA A 86 2.90 -7.22 -8.52
N GLY A 87 2.56 -6.45 -7.48
CA GLY A 87 1.20 -6.43 -6.92
C GLY A 87 0.17 -5.92 -7.93
N THR A 88 0.53 -4.89 -8.70
CA THR A 88 -0.31 -4.37 -9.79
C THR A 88 -0.34 -5.33 -10.98
N ASP A 89 0.81 -5.85 -11.41
CA ASP A 89 0.90 -6.84 -12.51
C ASP A 89 -0.03 -8.04 -12.23
N LYS A 90 0.00 -8.58 -11.00
CA LYS A 90 -0.89 -9.67 -10.59
C LYS A 90 -2.36 -9.29 -10.75
N PHE A 91 -2.75 -8.09 -10.32
CA PHE A 91 -4.12 -7.63 -10.49
C PHE A 91 -4.52 -7.54 -11.97
N LEU A 92 -3.70 -6.91 -12.82
CA LEU A 92 -4.02 -6.75 -14.24
C LEU A 92 -4.06 -8.09 -14.98
N MET A 93 -3.15 -9.02 -14.65
CA MET A 93 -3.15 -10.37 -15.22
C MET A 93 -4.42 -11.14 -14.86
N GLU A 94 -4.94 -11.00 -13.63
CA GLU A 94 -6.20 -11.62 -13.23
C GLU A 94 -7.40 -11.01 -13.96
N ILE A 95 -7.43 -9.69 -14.18
CA ILE A 95 -8.47 -9.06 -15.03
C ILE A 95 -8.39 -9.64 -16.44
N ALA A 96 -7.20 -9.69 -17.04
CA ALA A 96 -6.98 -10.20 -18.38
C ALA A 96 -7.42 -11.67 -18.51
N ARG A 97 -7.08 -12.51 -17.52
CA ARG A 97 -7.49 -13.93 -17.47
C ARG A 97 -9.01 -14.10 -17.37
N LEU A 98 -9.65 -13.34 -16.48
CA LEU A 98 -11.08 -13.46 -16.23
C LEU A 98 -11.92 -12.96 -17.42
N THR A 99 -11.45 -11.92 -18.09
CA THR A 99 -12.19 -11.19 -19.13
C THR A 99 -11.80 -11.62 -20.55
N GLY A 100 -10.62 -12.23 -20.73
CA GLY A 100 -10.04 -12.55 -22.03
C GLY A 100 -9.54 -11.32 -22.80
N LYS A 101 -9.56 -10.13 -22.19
CA LYS A 101 -9.10 -8.89 -22.80
C LYS A 101 -7.58 -8.70 -22.57
N PRO A 102 -6.84 -8.18 -23.56
CA PRO A 102 -5.44 -7.84 -23.37
C PRO A 102 -5.29 -6.70 -22.36
N ILE A 103 -4.11 -6.59 -21.76
CA ILE A 103 -3.77 -5.43 -20.92
C ILE A 103 -3.71 -4.19 -21.84
N PRO A 104 -4.43 -3.10 -21.54
CA PRO A 104 -4.37 -1.85 -22.31
C PRO A 104 -2.95 -1.27 -22.38
N ALA A 105 -2.59 -0.71 -23.54
CA ALA A 105 -1.26 -0.14 -23.79
C ALA A 105 -0.92 1.03 -22.86
N GLU A 106 -1.94 1.77 -22.40
CA GLU A 106 -1.82 2.84 -21.42
C GLU A 106 -1.27 2.32 -20.08
N LEU A 107 -1.74 1.16 -19.62
CA LEU A 107 -1.27 0.56 -18.38
C LEU A 107 0.15 -0.02 -18.53
N GLU A 108 0.50 -0.56 -19.70
CA GLU A 108 1.88 -0.97 -19.98
C GLU A 108 2.85 0.21 -19.97
N LYS A 109 2.42 1.36 -20.51
CA LYS A 109 3.19 2.60 -20.46
C LYS A 109 3.38 3.08 -19.01
N GLU A 110 2.30 3.11 -18.22
CA GLU A 110 2.36 3.51 -16.81
C GLU A 110 3.26 2.57 -15.99
N ARG A 111 3.21 1.26 -16.27
CA ARG A 111 4.14 0.29 -15.70
C ARG A 111 5.59 0.64 -16.01
N GLY A 112 5.89 0.95 -17.27
CA GLY A 112 7.22 1.36 -17.71
C GLY A 112 7.71 2.62 -17.00
N GLN A 113 6.84 3.62 -16.83
CA GLN A 113 7.15 4.85 -16.11
C GLN A 113 7.40 4.64 -14.61
N LEU A 114 6.68 3.72 -13.98
CA LEU A 114 6.98 3.34 -12.61
C LEU A 114 8.37 2.69 -12.53
N VAL A 115 8.66 1.72 -13.39
CA VAL A 115 9.96 1.01 -13.41
C VAL A 115 11.12 1.97 -13.67
N ASP A 116 10.94 2.95 -14.56
CA ASP A 116 11.90 4.02 -14.83
C ASP A 116 12.20 4.83 -13.56
N ALA A 117 11.16 5.29 -12.87
CA ALA A 117 11.32 6.01 -11.60
C ALA A 117 11.98 5.17 -10.50
N LEU A 118 11.71 3.85 -10.46
CA LEU A 118 12.41 2.94 -9.55
C LEU A 118 13.91 2.90 -9.87
N ALA A 119 14.27 2.79 -11.15
CA ALA A 119 15.66 2.72 -11.60
C ALA A 119 16.43 4.02 -11.30
N ASP A 120 15.80 5.17 -11.50
CA ASP A 120 16.39 6.48 -11.20
C ASP A 120 16.66 6.65 -9.70
N SER A 121 15.78 6.11 -8.86
CA SER A 121 15.77 6.42 -7.42
C SER A 121 16.37 5.32 -6.52
N GLN A 122 16.69 4.15 -7.08
CA GLN A 122 17.09 2.96 -6.32
C GLN A 122 18.29 3.20 -5.39
N ALA A 123 19.22 4.07 -5.78
CA ALA A 123 20.44 4.34 -5.00
C ALA A 123 20.14 4.89 -3.60
N HIS A 124 19.00 5.57 -3.43
CA HIS A 124 18.59 6.17 -2.17
C HIS A 124 17.86 5.16 -1.26
N LEU A 125 17.13 4.21 -1.84
CA LEU A 125 16.26 3.28 -1.10
C LEU A 125 16.89 1.90 -0.89
N HIS A 126 17.86 1.51 -1.71
CA HIS A 126 18.55 0.23 -1.57
C HIS A 126 19.16 0.06 -0.17
N GLY A 127 18.89 -1.08 0.45
CA GLY A 127 19.37 -1.45 1.78
C GLY A 127 18.74 -0.66 2.93
N LYS A 128 17.81 0.27 2.68
CA LYS A 128 17.10 0.98 3.75
C LYS A 128 16.22 0.02 4.52
N ARG A 129 16.25 0.14 5.84
CA ARG A 129 15.50 -0.70 6.78
C ARG A 129 14.23 0.03 7.19
N TYR A 130 13.11 -0.69 7.14
CA TYR A 130 11.80 -0.18 7.46
C TYR A 130 11.14 -0.98 8.58
N ALA A 131 10.53 -0.28 9.52
CA ALA A 131 9.46 -0.83 10.34
C ALA A 131 8.12 -0.41 9.73
N LEU A 132 7.13 -1.30 9.71
CA LEU A 132 5.81 -1.01 9.18
C LEU A 132 4.72 -1.70 10.00
N TYR A 133 3.63 -0.97 10.26
CA TYR A 133 2.47 -1.52 10.97
C TYR A 133 1.12 -1.05 10.42
N GLY A 134 0.11 -1.89 10.56
CA GLY A 134 -1.19 -1.68 9.93
C GLY A 134 -2.00 -2.96 9.74
N ASP A 135 -2.98 -2.88 8.84
CA ASP A 135 -3.85 -4.00 8.50
C ASP A 135 -3.12 -5.06 7.65
N PRO A 136 -3.50 -6.35 7.76
CA PRO A 136 -2.72 -7.47 7.24
C PRO A 136 -2.43 -7.38 5.74
N ASP A 137 -3.45 -7.11 4.91
CA ASP A 137 -3.31 -7.01 3.46
C ASP A 137 -2.40 -5.86 3.04
N GLN A 138 -2.60 -4.69 3.65
CA GLN A 138 -1.81 -3.50 3.31
C GLN A 138 -0.34 -3.70 3.67
N LEU A 139 -0.04 -4.36 4.79
CA LEU A 139 1.35 -4.67 5.16
C LEU A 139 1.98 -5.71 4.26
N LEU A 140 1.23 -6.71 3.80
CA LEU A 140 1.76 -7.68 2.84
C LEU A 140 2.12 -6.99 1.52
N GLY A 141 1.23 -6.12 1.03
CA GLY A 141 1.48 -5.31 -0.17
C GLY A 141 2.67 -4.35 -0.02
N TYR A 142 2.74 -3.58 1.06
CA TYR A 142 3.85 -2.64 1.28
C TYR A 142 5.18 -3.34 1.56
N ALA A 143 5.19 -4.45 2.28
CA ALA A 143 6.40 -5.26 2.44
C ALA A 143 6.89 -5.78 1.08
N ALA A 144 5.98 -6.25 0.22
CA ALA A 144 6.35 -6.72 -1.11
C ALA A 144 6.94 -5.59 -1.96
N PHE A 145 6.33 -4.40 -1.94
CA PHE A 145 6.84 -3.27 -2.69
C PHE A 145 8.21 -2.79 -2.17
N LEU A 146 8.44 -2.74 -0.86
CA LEU A 146 9.76 -2.42 -0.30
C LEU A 146 10.84 -3.40 -0.78
N LEU A 147 10.52 -4.69 -0.87
CA LEU A 147 11.45 -5.70 -1.39
C LEU A 147 11.74 -5.51 -2.88
N GLU A 148 10.78 -5.03 -3.68
CA GLU A 148 11.02 -4.63 -5.10
C GLU A 148 12.02 -3.47 -5.21
N LEU A 149 12.02 -2.56 -4.24
CA LEU A 149 12.94 -1.42 -4.15
C LEU A 149 14.34 -1.81 -3.65
N GLY A 150 14.55 -3.08 -3.29
CA GLY A 150 15.78 -3.53 -2.63
C GLY A 150 15.93 -3.02 -1.20
N ALA A 151 14.83 -2.59 -0.57
CA ALA A 151 14.77 -2.21 0.84
C ALA A 151 14.39 -3.41 1.73
N GLU A 152 14.65 -3.29 3.03
CA GLU A 152 14.44 -4.33 4.03
C GLU A 152 13.25 -4.00 4.93
N PRO A 153 12.09 -4.67 4.81
CA PRO A 153 10.97 -4.54 5.75
C PRO A 153 11.28 -5.26 7.08
N ALA A 154 12.29 -4.77 7.80
CA ALA A 154 12.89 -5.38 8.98
C ALA A 154 11.86 -5.77 10.07
N HIS A 155 10.86 -4.93 10.32
CA HIS A 155 9.81 -5.19 11.30
C HIS A 155 8.42 -4.97 10.72
N VAL A 156 7.71 -6.05 10.40
CA VAL A 156 6.33 -5.99 9.89
C VAL A 156 5.35 -6.42 10.97
N LEU A 157 4.55 -5.50 11.49
CA LEU A 157 3.68 -5.73 12.65
C LEU A 157 2.21 -5.49 12.33
N SER A 158 1.36 -6.46 12.59
CA SER A 158 -0.08 -6.29 12.48
C SER A 158 -0.77 -6.73 13.76
N THR A 159 -1.41 -5.77 14.45
CA THR A 159 -2.16 -6.01 15.69
C THR A 159 -3.33 -6.98 15.45
N ASN A 160 -3.98 -6.85 14.30
CA ASN A 160 -5.10 -7.69 13.87
C ASN A 160 -4.65 -8.88 12.99
N GLY A 161 -3.41 -8.96 12.54
CA GLY A 161 -2.86 -10.10 11.78
C GLY A 161 -2.89 -11.43 12.54
N GLY A 162 -3.26 -12.50 11.83
CA GLY A 162 -3.31 -13.87 12.34
C GLY A 162 -2.06 -14.70 12.01
N LYS A 163 -2.11 -16.00 12.37
CA LYS A 163 -1.02 -16.95 12.08
C LYS A 163 -0.81 -17.13 10.57
N GLU A 164 -1.89 -17.33 9.82
CA GLU A 164 -1.85 -17.50 8.36
C GLU A 164 -1.23 -16.28 7.65
N TRP A 165 -1.62 -15.07 8.06
CA TRP A 165 -0.99 -13.84 7.57
C TRP A 165 0.52 -13.84 7.83
N ALA A 166 0.95 -14.19 9.04
CA ALA A 166 2.37 -14.23 9.38
C ALA A 166 3.14 -15.25 8.54
N GLU A 167 2.58 -16.43 8.27
CA GLU A 167 3.18 -17.43 7.38
C GLU A 167 3.36 -16.89 5.95
N ARG A 168 2.38 -16.12 5.44
CA ARG A 168 2.47 -15.50 4.11
C ARG A 168 3.50 -14.38 4.04
N VAL A 169 3.60 -13.54 5.07
CA VAL A 169 4.66 -12.53 5.16
C VAL A 169 6.03 -13.19 5.26
N GLN A 170 6.15 -14.29 6.02
CA GLN A 170 7.42 -15.03 6.10
C GLN A 170 7.81 -15.64 4.74
N ALA A 171 6.86 -16.25 4.02
CA ALA A 171 7.11 -16.77 2.68
C ALA A 171 7.53 -15.67 1.70
N LEU A 172 6.98 -14.45 1.84
CA LEU A 172 7.42 -13.29 1.07
C LEU A 172 8.88 -12.94 1.40
N PHE A 173 9.28 -12.90 2.67
CA PHE A 173 10.68 -12.67 3.05
C PHE A 173 11.63 -13.74 2.52
N ASP A 174 11.21 -15.00 2.57
CA ASP A 174 12.04 -16.12 2.12
C ASP A 174 12.25 -16.13 0.59
N SER A 175 11.44 -15.38 -0.16
CA SER A 175 11.52 -15.31 -1.63
C SER A 175 12.66 -14.45 -2.19
N THR A 176 13.35 -13.68 -1.34
CA THR A 176 14.32 -12.66 -1.78
C THR A 176 15.42 -12.43 -0.75
N PRO A 177 16.66 -12.11 -1.16
CA PRO A 177 17.74 -11.81 -0.22
C PRO A 177 17.45 -10.62 0.70
N TYR A 178 16.64 -9.64 0.26
CA TYR A 178 16.27 -8.47 1.05
C TYR A 178 15.33 -8.79 2.22
N GLY A 179 14.67 -9.95 2.19
CA GLY A 179 13.88 -10.44 3.31
C GLY A 179 14.72 -11.06 4.43
N LYS A 180 16.03 -11.25 4.22
CA LYS A 180 16.92 -11.88 5.21
C LYS A 180 16.98 -11.04 6.48
N GLY A 181 16.59 -11.64 7.60
CA GLY A 181 16.58 -10.96 8.91
C GLY A 181 15.34 -10.11 9.17
N CYS A 182 14.42 -10.00 8.20
CA CYS A 182 13.10 -9.42 8.43
C CYS A 182 12.25 -10.33 9.32
N LYS A 183 11.41 -9.73 10.15
CA LYS A 183 10.56 -10.44 11.11
C LYS A 183 9.13 -9.94 11.04
N VAL A 184 8.19 -10.88 11.10
CA VAL A 184 6.75 -10.60 11.18
C VAL A 184 6.23 -10.74 12.61
N TYR A 185 5.37 -9.82 13.02
CA TYR A 185 4.85 -9.72 14.38
C TYR A 185 3.31 -9.67 14.39
N PRO A 186 2.63 -10.84 14.34
CA PRO A 186 1.18 -10.89 14.49
C PRO A 186 0.77 -10.66 15.95
N LYS A 187 -0.39 -10.02 16.15
CA LYS A 187 -1.00 -9.80 17.49
C LYS A 187 -0.04 -9.10 18.46
N ARG A 188 0.70 -8.10 17.96
CA ARG A 188 1.53 -7.18 18.76
C ARG A 188 1.04 -5.76 18.55
N ASP A 189 1.37 -4.87 19.48
CA ASP A 189 0.96 -3.46 19.45
C ASP A 189 2.15 -2.52 19.24
N LEU A 190 1.87 -1.21 19.22
CA LEU A 190 2.90 -0.19 19.03
C LEU A 190 3.88 -0.08 20.20
N TRP A 191 3.55 -0.57 21.39
CA TRP A 191 4.48 -0.60 22.52
C TRP A 191 5.55 -1.67 22.34
N HIS A 192 5.17 -2.81 21.74
CA HIS A 192 6.12 -3.80 21.28
C HIS A 192 7.00 -3.23 20.17
N LEU A 193 6.41 -2.57 19.17
CA LEU A 193 7.17 -1.94 18.09
C LEU A 193 8.16 -0.90 18.61
N ARG A 194 7.75 -0.09 19.59
CA ARG A 194 8.62 0.88 20.27
C ARG A 194 9.89 0.21 20.81
N SER A 195 9.76 -0.96 21.42
CA SER A 195 10.90 -1.68 21.98
C SER A 195 11.84 -2.17 20.87
N LEU A 196 11.28 -2.71 19.78
CA LEU A 196 12.05 -3.12 18.61
C LEU A 196 12.85 -1.96 18.01
N LEU A 197 12.23 -0.79 17.85
CA LEU A 197 12.89 0.41 17.31
C LEU A 197 14.07 0.90 18.17
N PHE A 198 14.10 0.58 19.48
CA PHE A 198 15.28 0.86 20.32
C PHE A 198 16.36 -0.22 20.23
N THR A 199 15.98 -1.49 20.11
CA THR A 199 16.94 -2.62 20.17
C THR A 199 17.49 -3.02 18.81
N GLU A 200 16.69 -2.85 17.77
CA GLU A 200 16.97 -3.18 16.37
C GLU A 200 16.52 -1.97 15.52
N PRO A 201 17.25 -0.83 15.56
CA PRO A 201 16.84 0.39 14.88
C PRO A 201 16.73 0.19 13.36
N VAL A 202 15.86 1.01 12.77
CA VAL A 202 15.56 1.04 11.33
C VAL A 202 15.66 2.49 10.85
N ASP A 203 15.76 2.68 9.54
CA ASP A 203 15.89 4.02 8.94
C ASP A 203 14.56 4.77 8.93
N PHE A 204 13.45 4.08 8.67
CA PHE A 204 12.12 4.70 8.56
C PHE A 204 11.01 3.83 9.14
N LEU A 205 9.93 4.49 9.57
CA LEU A 205 8.70 3.88 10.04
C LEU A 205 7.57 4.18 9.05
N ILE A 206 6.88 3.17 8.53
CA ILE A 206 5.64 3.34 7.78
C ILE A 206 4.46 3.02 8.71
N GLY A 207 3.52 3.95 8.83
CA GLY A 207 2.39 3.74 9.71
C GLY A 207 1.32 4.81 9.58
N ASN A 208 0.61 5.02 10.68
CA ASN A 208 -0.50 5.95 10.81
C ASN A 208 -0.14 7.06 11.82
N THR A 209 -1.07 7.96 12.14
CA THR A 209 -0.78 9.11 13.03
C THR A 209 -0.26 8.70 14.41
N TYR A 210 -0.61 7.52 14.94
CA TYR A 210 -0.09 7.06 16.23
C TYR A 210 1.43 6.85 16.23
N GLY A 211 2.02 6.56 15.08
CA GLY A 211 3.45 6.34 14.91
C GLY A 211 4.29 7.58 15.27
N LYS A 212 3.69 8.77 15.30
CA LYS A 212 4.40 10.01 15.68
C LYS A 212 4.98 9.95 17.08
N PHE A 213 4.38 9.15 17.97
CA PHE A 213 4.90 8.92 19.31
C PHE A 213 6.13 8.01 19.28
N LEU A 214 6.17 7.05 18.36
CA LEU A 214 7.37 6.22 18.13
C LEU A 214 8.49 7.06 17.52
N GLU A 215 8.18 7.89 16.53
CA GLU A 215 9.12 8.86 15.94
C GLU A 215 9.73 9.77 17.02
N ARG A 216 8.90 10.38 17.88
CA ARG A 216 9.36 11.22 18.99
C ARG A 216 10.33 10.48 19.91
N ASP A 217 9.95 9.25 20.29
CA ASP A 217 10.65 8.45 21.31
C ASP A 217 11.95 7.85 20.77
N THR A 218 11.95 7.40 19.51
CA THR A 218 13.02 6.57 18.91
C THR A 218 13.84 7.29 17.85
N LYS A 219 13.39 8.48 17.42
CA LYS A 219 13.97 9.29 16.33
C LYS A 219 13.92 8.65 14.95
N VAL A 220 13.10 7.61 14.78
CA VAL A 220 12.84 6.99 13.48
C VAL A 220 11.75 7.78 12.74
N PRO A 221 12.05 8.44 11.60
CA PRO A 221 11.09 9.25 10.85
C PRO A 221 9.87 8.46 10.36
N LEU A 222 8.69 9.10 10.32
CA LEU A 222 7.41 8.45 10.03
C LEU A 222 6.82 8.85 8.67
N VAL A 223 6.73 7.87 7.77
CA VAL A 223 5.95 7.93 6.53
C VAL A 223 4.49 7.51 6.81
N ARG A 224 3.55 8.42 6.58
CA ARG A 224 2.11 8.22 6.86
C ARG A 224 1.38 7.63 5.65
N LEU A 225 1.25 6.30 5.63
CA LEU A 225 0.58 5.54 4.56
C LEU A 225 -0.55 4.63 5.06
N VAL A 226 -0.75 4.53 6.38
CA VAL A 226 -1.72 3.62 6.99
C VAL A 226 -2.81 4.41 7.72
N PHE A 227 -4.03 3.88 7.74
CA PHE A 227 -5.15 4.50 8.46
C PHE A 227 -4.98 4.38 10.00
N PRO A 228 -5.40 5.38 10.79
CA PRO A 228 -5.84 6.71 10.38
C PRO A 228 -4.71 7.73 10.24
N ILE A 229 -4.85 8.65 9.29
CA ILE A 229 -3.99 9.84 9.17
C ILE A 229 -4.80 11.07 9.60
N HIS A 230 -4.65 11.46 10.85
CA HIS A 230 -5.35 12.60 11.47
C HIS A 230 -4.51 13.88 11.46
N ASP A 231 -3.18 13.77 11.41
CA ASP A 231 -2.26 14.91 11.51
C ASP A 231 -1.66 15.35 10.16
N ARG A 232 -2.25 14.90 9.05
CA ARG A 232 -2.02 15.41 7.69
C ARG A 232 -3.35 15.50 6.97
N HIS A 233 -3.47 16.46 6.06
CA HIS A 233 -4.72 16.72 5.36
C HIS A 233 -4.70 16.05 3.97
N HIS A 234 -5.84 15.51 3.57
CA HIS A 234 -6.14 15.12 2.19
C HIS A 234 -5.32 13.97 1.57
N HIS A 235 -4.43 13.30 2.31
CA HIS A 235 -3.69 12.13 1.80
C HIS A 235 -4.60 11.01 1.25
N HIS A 236 -5.82 10.88 1.78
CA HIS A 236 -6.81 9.89 1.35
C HIS A 236 -7.36 10.12 -0.07
N ARG A 237 -7.15 11.31 -0.66
CA ARG A 237 -7.66 11.66 -1.99
C ARG A 237 -6.88 11.04 -3.14
N TYR A 238 -5.67 10.59 -2.86
CA TYR A 238 -4.73 10.07 -3.85
C TYR A 238 -4.58 8.56 -3.67
N PRO A 239 -4.33 7.80 -4.75
CA PRO A 239 -4.24 6.35 -4.68
C PRO A 239 -2.96 5.88 -3.98
N THR A 240 -2.98 4.63 -3.51
CA THR A 240 -1.79 3.86 -3.11
C THR A 240 -1.72 2.50 -3.81
N TRP A 241 -2.67 2.25 -4.72
CA TRP A 241 -2.81 1.04 -5.52
C TRP A 241 -2.66 1.36 -7.00
N GLY A 242 -2.38 0.34 -7.82
CA GLY A 242 -2.05 0.51 -9.23
C GLY A 242 -0.66 1.11 -9.43
N TYR A 243 -0.25 1.28 -10.69
CA TYR A 243 1.05 1.88 -11.00
C TYR A 243 1.10 3.35 -10.55
N GLU A 244 0.01 4.11 -10.69
CA GLU A 244 -0.09 5.49 -10.18
C GLU A 244 0.10 5.53 -8.66
N GLY A 245 -0.54 4.61 -7.93
CA GLY A 245 -0.36 4.48 -6.49
C GLY A 245 1.05 4.04 -6.10
N GLY A 246 1.66 3.13 -6.87
CA GLY A 246 3.05 2.70 -6.69
C GLY A 246 4.03 3.86 -6.84
N LEU A 247 3.87 4.68 -7.88
CA LEU A 247 4.69 5.88 -8.10
C LEU A 247 4.53 6.87 -6.95
N ARG A 248 3.29 7.09 -6.49
CA ARG A 248 3.05 7.99 -5.36
C ARG A 248 3.69 7.47 -4.08
N VAL A 249 3.58 6.17 -3.78
CA VAL A 249 4.21 5.57 -2.60
C VAL A 249 5.73 5.71 -2.69
N LEU A 250 6.33 5.47 -3.86
CA LEU A 250 7.76 5.70 -4.10
C LEU A 250 8.17 7.14 -3.76
N VAL A 251 7.47 8.13 -4.33
CA VAL A 251 7.74 9.55 -4.08
C VAL A 251 7.63 9.88 -2.59
N MET A 252 6.61 9.36 -1.89
CA MET A 252 6.48 9.58 -0.44
C MET A 252 7.63 8.98 0.38
N LEU A 253 8.22 7.87 -0.06
CA LEU A 253 9.40 7.28 0.59
C LEU A 253 10.66 8.11 0.31
N LEU A 254 10.82 8.59 -0.92
CA LEU A 254 11.95 9.42 -1.33
C LEU A 254 11.94 10.79 -0.66
N ASP A 255 10.78 11.46 -0.61
CA ASP A 255 10.64 12.76 0.04
C ASP A 255 11.05 12.66 1.52
N GLU A 256 10.56 11.65 2.25
CA GLU A 256 10.97 11.45 3.65
C GLU A 256 12.46 11.12 3.77
N PHE A 257 13.02 10.35 2.83
CA PHE A 257 14.45 10.08 2.81
C PHE A 257 15.28 11.36 2.62
N PHE A 258 14.92 12.20 1.66
CA PHE A 258 15.65 13.44 1.37
C PHE A 258 15.49 14.46 2.50
N GLU A 259 14.30 14.61 3.08
CA GLU A 259 14.08 15.46 4.26
C GLU A 259 14.93 15.01 5.46
N ALA A 260 15.00 13.70 5.71
CA ALA A 260 15.85 13.15 6.76
C ALA A 260 17.35 13.37 6.47
N LEU A 261 17.77 13.26 5.21
CA LEU A 261 19.15 13.50 4.80
C LEU A 261 19.54 14.97 4.95
N ASP A 262 18.69 15.89 4.51
CA ASP A 262 18.90 17.34 4.64
C ASP A 262 18.93 17.75 6.11
N ALA A 263 18.02 17.24 6.94
CA ALA A 263 18.02 17.49 8.38
C ALA A 263 19.31 17.03 9.07
N ASN A 264 19.92 15.95 8.60
CA ASN A 264 21.21 15.45 9.12
C ASN A 264 22.42 16.23 8.61
N THR A 265 22.27 16.97 7.51
CA THR A 265 23.38 17.68 6.83
C THR A 265 23.26 19.20 6.90
N MET A 266 22.26 19.78 7.57
CA MET A 266 22.02 21.23 7.58
C MET A 266 22.84 22.04 8.62
N GLU A 267 23.73 21.43 9.41
CA GLU A 267 24.46 22.16 10.45
C GLU A 267 25.69 22.89 9.88
N ILE A 268 25.63 24.23 9.91
CA ILE A 268 26.64 25.13 9.32
C ILE A 268 28.03 24.86 9.90
N GLY A 269 29.00 24.59 9.03
CA GLY A 269 30.39 24.31 9.38
C GLY A 269 30.60 22.99 10.10
N LYS A 270 29.60 22.10 10.19
CA LYS A 270 29.70 20.79 10.84
C LYS A 270 29.26 19.62 9.99
N THR A 271 28.10 19.71 9.33
CA THR A 271 27.56 18.64 8.48
C THR A 271 27.18 19.14 7.08
N ASP A 272 27.21 20.45 6.86
CA ASP A 272 26.85 21.13 5.60
C ASP A 272 27.78 20.86 4.42
N TYR A 273 28.90 20.18 4.63
CA TYR A 273 29.72 19.64 3.54
C TYR A 273 29.01 18.55 2.71
N SER A 274 27.90 18.01 3.20
CA SER A 274 27.04 17.02 2.50
C SER A 274 25.63 17.55 2.20
N TYR A 275 25.42 18.86 2.34
CA TYR A 275 24.16 19.55 2.01
C TYR A 275 24.13 19.92 0.52
N ASP A 276 24.11 18.89 -0.32
CA ASP A 276 24.24 19.02 -1.77
C ASP A 276 22.98 19.60 -2.42
N ILE A 277 23.16 20.44 -3.44
CA ILE A 277 22.06 21.05 -4.21
C ILE A 277 21.41 20.09 -5.21
N VAL A 278 22.12 19.05 -5.65
CA VAL A 278 21.62 18.00 -6.54
C VAL A 278 21.91 16.67 -5.86
N ARG A 279 20.88 15.83 -5.77
CA ARG A 279 20.95 14.49 -5.18
C ARG A 279 20.60 13.44 -6.21
#